data_AF-A0A3B9HUY9-F1
#
_entry.id   AF-A0A3B9HUY9-F1
#
_cell.length_a   1.000
_cell.length_b   1.000
_cell.length_c   1.000
_cell.angle_alpha   90.00
_cell.angle_beta   90.00
_cell.angle_gamma   90.00
#
_symmetry.space_group_name_H-M   'P 1'
#
loop_
_entity.id
_entity.type
_entity.pdbx_description
1 polymer ?
#
loop_
_entity_poly.entity_id
_entity_poly.type
_entity_poly.pdbx_seq_one_letter_code
_entity_poly.pdbx_strand_id
1 'polypeptide(L)'
;MEWFKKVNLLNGMRSSDYLFYTLNQMKNPEFYEEIKKLVTSADFGINDLKHREDEMPTSEIESLPVPQKLRETVLANASPLVKVGARTIHMKYGEAGDLAGFEEFDLASDESEGTKKYFCLSAPFIDTLRKGKILLVDELDASLHPLLTMALISLFNNPEINTRNAQLIFVSHDTNLLNQKLFHKSQIWFTEKDRFGSTHLHSLVDYKNVRATDNLEKHYIQGKYGAIPYLGRFPGGK
;
A
#
# COMPACT_ATOMS: atom_id res chain seq x y z
N MET A 1 -9.73 4.96 26.36
CA MET A 1 -9.27 5.57 25.09
C MET A 1 -7.89 5.05 24.63
N GLU A 2 -7.13 4.30 25.45
CA GLU A 2 -5.80 3.75 25.10
C GLU A 2 -5.76 2.90 23.81
N TRP A 3 -6.84 2.21 23.44
CA TRP A 3 -6.87 1.38 22.23
C TRP A 3 -6.72 2.20 20.93
N PHE A 4 -7.19 3.46 20.91
CA PHE A 4 -7.14 4.33 19.74
C PHE A 4 -5.70 4.72 19.38
N LYS A 5 -4.78 4.74 20.36
CA LYS A 5 -3.34 4.98 20.14
C LYS A 5 -2.66 3.86 19.33
N LYS A 6 -3.33 2.72 19.14
CA LYS A 6 -2.85 1.57 18.36
C LYS A 6 -3.46 1.51 16.96
N VAL A 7 -4.26 2.50 16.56
CA VAL A 7 -4.91 2.55 15.25
C VAL A 7 -4.16 3.50 14.33
N ASN A 8 -3.78 3.02 13.16
CA ASN A 8 -3.22 3.82 12.07
C ASN A 8 -4.21 3.82 10.90
N LEU A 9 -4.37 4.95 10.22
CA LEU A 9 -5.21 5.08 9.02
C LEU A 9 -4.35 5.53 7.85
N LEU A 10 -4.47 4.83 6.72
CA LEU A 10 -3.83 5.16 5.45
C LEU A 10 -4.88 5.29 4.35
N ASN A 11 -4.60 6.17 3.40
CA ASN A 11 -5.34 6.23 2.14
C ASN A 11 -4.45 5.65 1.02
N GLY A 12 -4.90 4.57 0.40
CA GLY A 12 -4.16 3.84 -0.62
C GLY A 12 -3.96 4.60 -1.93
N MET A 13 -4.70 5.69 -2.19
CA MET A 13 -4.44 6.59 -3.32
C MET A 13 -3.35 7.63 -3.03
N ARG A 14 -2.98 7.86 -1.76
CA ARG A 14 -2.07 8.93 -1.34
C ARG A 14 -0.76 8.39 -0.78
N SER A 15 0.01 7.71 -1.61
CA SER A 15 1.29 7.11 -1.24
C SER A 15 2.32 8.12 -0.70
N SER A 16 2.23 9.39 -1.11
CA SER A 16 3.04 10.49 -0.60
C SER A 16 2.90 10.72 0.91
N ASP A 17 1.74 10.44 1.48
CA ASP A 17 1.42 10.77 2.88
C ASP A 17 2.24 9.92 3.86
N TYR A 18 2.70 8.75 3.41
CA TYR A 18 3.46 7.80 4.23
C TYR A 18 4.84 7.43 3.63
N LEU A 19 5.21 8.02 2.49
CA LEU A 19 6.57 7.90 1.93
C LEU A 19 7.63 8.37 2.93
N PHE A 20 7.45 9.55 3.52
CA PHE A 20 8.38 10.11 4.52
C PHE A 20 8.53 9.21 5.74
N TYR A 21 7.45 8.57 6.17
CA TYR A 21 7.49 7.63 7.28
C TYR A 21 8.37 6.43 6.94
N THR A 22 8.19 5.83 5.76
CA THR A 22 9.00 4.70 5.30
C THR A 22 10.48 5.08 5.16
N LEU A 23 10.77 6.20 4.51
CA LEU A 23 12.14 6.70 4.38
C LEU A 23 12.79 6.99 5.75
N ASN A 24 12.05 7.51 6.71
CA ASN A 24 12.59 7.75 8.05
C ASN A 24 12.86 6.44 8.80
N GLN A 25 12.03 5.41 8.61
CA GLN A 25 12.22 4.11 9.23
C GLN A 25 13.43 3.34 8.66
N MET A 26 13.84 3.63 7.42
CA MET A 26 15.07 3.09 6.83
C MET A 26 16.36 3.53 7.54
N LYS A 27 16.31 4.55 8.41
CA LYS A 27 17.44 4.94 9.26
C LYS A 27 17.74 3.92 10.36
N ASN A 28 16.76 3.09 10.73
CA ASN A 28 16.94 2.00 11.68
C ASN A 28 17.44 0.75 10.93
N PRO A 29 18.63 0.19 11.22
CA PRO A 29 19.19 -0.92 10.47
C PRO A 29 18.34 -2.19 10.46
N GLU A 30 17.69 -2.52 11.58
CA GLU A 30 16.82 -3.70 11.66
C GLU A 30 15.57 -3.52 10.80
N PHE A 31 14.96 -2.33 10.89
CA PHE A 31 13.75 -2.01 10.15
C PHE A 31 14.03 -1.87 8.64
N TYR A 32 15.20 -1.32 8.28
CA TYR A 32 15.70 -1.25 6.93
C TYR A 32 15.80 -2.64 6.27
N GLU A 33 16.37 -3.62 6.97
CA GLU A 33 16.48 -4.99 6.46
C GLU A 33 15.12 -5.66 6.26
N GLU A 34 14.13 -5.35 7.11
CA GLU A 34 12.76 -5.83 6.92
C GLU A 34 12.08 -5.18 5.71
N ILE A 35 12.22 -3.86 5.55
CA ILE A 35 11.71 -3.14 4.37
C ILE A 35 12.35 -3.73 3.11
N LYS A 36 13.68 -3.89 3.11
CA LYS A 36 14.44 -4.46 2.02
C LYS A 36 13.89 -5.84 1.64
N LYS A 37 13.82 -6.77 2.60
CA LYS A 37 13.28 -8.11 2.38
C LYS A 37 11.88 -8.09 1.79
N LEU A 38 10.98 -7.27 2.32
CA LEU A 38 9.60 -7.19 1.85
C LEU A 38 9.53 -6.68 0.41
N VAL A 39 10.27 -5.62 0.08
CA VAL A 39 10.27 -5.04 -1.28
C VAL A 39 10.98 -5.94 -2.30
N THR A 40 12.11 -6.55 -1.95
CA THR A 40 12.83 -7.47 -2.85
C THR A 40 12.11 -8.81 -3.02
N SER A 41 11.24 -9.19 -2.08
CA SER A 41 10.38 -10.37 -2.22
C SER A 41 9.20 -10.15 -3.17
N ALA A 42 8.92 -8.89 -3.53
CA ALA A 42 7.92 -8.56 -4.52
C ALA A 42 8.49 -8.69 -5.94
N ASP A 43 7.66 -9.12 -6.88
CA ASP A 43 8.02 -9.40 -8.27
C ASP A 43 8.18 -8.12 -9.11
N PHE A 44 9.08 -7.23 -8.69
CA PHE A 44 9.39 -5.96 -9.37
C PHE A 44 10.75 -5.98 -10.08
N GLY A 45 11.50 -7.09 -9.99
CA GLY A 45 12.89 -7.14 -10.47
C GLY A 45 13.90 -6.41 -9.59
N ILE A 46 13.48 -5.87 -8.44
CA ILE A 46 14.35 -5.16 -7.49
C ILE A 46 15.18 -6.15 -6.69
N ASN A 47 16.49 -6.06 -6.81
CA ASN A 47 17.45 -6.91 -6.10
C ASN A 47 17.96 -6.31 -4.80
N ASP A 48 18.02 -4.98 -4.74
CA ASP A 48 18.44 -4.26 -3.54
C ASP A 48 17.79 -2.88 -3.46
N LEU A 49 17.77 -2.33 -2.24
CA LEU A 49 17.37 -0.97 -1.93
C LEU A 49 18.56 -0.24 -1.31
N LYS A 50 18.65 1.07 -1.53
CA LYS A 50 19.61 1.94 -0.85
C LYS A 50 18.91 3.17 -0.31
N HIS A 51 19.16 3.48 0.97
CA HIS A 51 18.77 4.76 1.56
C HIS A 51 19.68 5.88 1.03
N ARG A 52 19.10 7.01 0.65
CA ARG A 52 19.82 8.17 0.10
C ARG A 52 19.54 9.41 0.93
N GLU A 53 20.60 10.12 1.28
CA GLU A 53 20.53 11.43 1.93
C GLU A 53 21.47 12.37 1.18
N ASP A 54 20.91 13.36 0.50
CA ASP A 54 21.69 14.40 -0.17
C ASP A 54 21.36 15.78 0.40
N GLU A 55 22.36 16.64 0.50
CA GLU A 55 22.12 18.05 0.79
C GLU A 55 21.28 18.69 -0.33
N MET A 56 20.23 19.39 0.06
CA MET A 56 19.38 20.13 -0.86
C MET A 56 20.09 21.41 -1.31
N PRO A 57 20.29 21.61 -2.62
CA PRO A 57 20.81 22.86 -3.13
C PRO A 57 19.87 24.03 -2.77
N THR A 58 20.45 25.21 -2.54
CA THR A 58 19.71 26.45 -2.24
C THR A 58 18.67 26.78 -3.31
N SER A 59 18.98 26.51 -4.58
CA SER A 59 18.06 26.72 -5.71
C SER A 59 16.81 25.83 -5.65
N GLU A 60 16.94 24.59 -5.15
CA GLU A 60 15.78 23.71 -4.94
C GLU A 60 14.90 24.24 -3.80
N ILE A 61 15.49 24.71 -2.71
CA ILE A 61 14.77 25.29 -1.55
C ILE A 61 13.96 26.52 -1.99
N GLU A 62 14.52 27.36 -2.85
CA GLU A 62 13.86 28.56 -3.39
C GLU A 62 12.64 28.24 -4.25
N SER A 63 12.67 27.09 -4.94
CA SER A 63 11.57 26.63 -5.82
C SER A 63 10.39 25.99 -5.06
N LEU A 64 10.53 25.72 -3.76
CA LEU A 64 9.49 25.07 -2.97
C LEU A 64 8.22 25.94 -2.86
N PRO A 65 7.02 25.35 -2.96
CA PRO A 65 5.74 26.07 -2.86
C PRO A 65 5.39 26.38 -1.40
N VAL A 66 6.33 26.99 -0.66
CA VAL A 66 6.18 27.35 0.75
C VAL A 66 6.23 28.86 0.94
N PRO A 67 5.59 29.42 1.98
CA PRO A 67 5.65 30.85 2.29
C PRO A 67 7.08 31.39 2.37
N GLN A 68 7.31 32.62 1.89
CA GLN A 68 8.63 33.24 1.85
C GLN A 68 9.32 33.27 3.22
N LYS A 69 8.57 33.58 4.28
CA LYS A 69 9.05 33.60 5.67
C LYS A 69 9.63 32.26 6.14
N LEU A 70 9.05 31.14 5.68
CA LEU A 70 9.57 29.80 5.98
C LEU A 70 10.86 29.51 5.21
N ARG A 71 10.95 29.92 3.93
CA ARG A 71 12.19 29.79 3.13
C ARG A 71 13.35 30.55 3.78
N GLU A 72 13.11 31.80 4.16
CA GLU A 72 14.13 32.64 4.81
C GLU A 72 14.60 32.02 6.14
N THR A 73 13.67 31.48 6.94
CA THR A 73 14.02 30.80 8.21
C THR A 73 14.85 29.55 7.98
N VAL A 74 14.54 28.79 6.93
CA VAL A 74 15.28 27.58 6.53
C VAL A 74 16.68 27.94 6.03
N LEU A 75 16.81 28.95 5.17
CA LEU A 75 18.09 29.41 4.62
C LEU A 75 18.99 30.09 5.67
N ALA A 76 18.39 30.69 6.70
CA ALA A 76 19.13 31.29 7.81
C ALA A 76 19.62 30.26 8.85
N ASN A 77 19.15 29.01 8.81
CA ASN A 77 19.66 27.96 9.68
C ASN A 77 21.02 27.44 9.18
N ALA A 78 21.94 27.18 10.11
CA ALA A 78 23.31 26.75 9.80
C ALA A 78 23.41 25.28 9.34
N SER A 79 22.35 24.47 9.53
CA SER A 79 22.34 23.07 9.10
C SER A 79 21.70 22.95 7.71
N PRO A 80 22.37 22.27 6.76
CA PRO A 80 21.81 22.06 5.43
C PRO A 80 20.54 21.21 5.52
N LEU A 81 19.55 21.56 4.71
CA LEU A 81 18.40 20.69 4.48
C LEU A 81 18.87 19.44 3.73
N VAL A 82 18.39 18.27 4.15
CA VAL A 82 18.73 17.00 3.51
C VAL A 82 17.47 16.45 2.84
N LYS A 83 17.59 16.14 1.55
CA LYS A 83 16.60 15.37 0.81
C LYS A 83 16.83 13.90 1.11
N VAL A 84 15.81 13.27 1.67
CA VAL A 84 15.81 11.84 1.93
C VAL A 84 15.11 11.15 0.77
N GLY A 85 15.73 10.09 0.24
CA GLY A 85 15.19 9.30 -0.86
C GLY A 85 15.62 7.85 -0.76
N ALA A 86 15.19 7.05 -1.73
CA ALA A 86 15.61 5.66 -1.86
C ALA A 86 15.98 5.38 -3.32
N ARG A 87 16.94 4.47 -3.52
CA ARG A 87 17.26 3.91 -4.84
C ARG A 87 16.98 2.42 -4.86
N THR A 88 16.56 1.95 -6.02
CA THR A 88 16.39 0.53 -6.31
C THR A 88 17.55 0.06 -7.18
N ILE A 89 17.96 -1.20 -6.96
CA ILE A 89 19.04 -1.83 -7.72
C ILE A 89 18.44 -2.98 -8.51
N HIS A 90 18.68 -2.98 -9.81
CA HIS A 90 18.18 -3.99 -10.75
C HIS A 90 19.34 -4.69 -11.46
N MET A 91 19.15 -5.96 -11.82
CA MET A 91 20.08 -6.68 -12.69
C MET A 91 20.08 -6.09 -14.10
N LYS A 92 21.28 -5.89 -14.66
CA LYS A 92 21.50 -5.50 -16.04
C LYS A 92 21.94 -6.71 -16.85
N TYR A 93 21.28 -6.95 -17.97
CA TYR A 93 21.62 -8.05 -18.88
C TYR A 93 22.22 -7.52 -20.17
N GLY A 94 23.24 -8.22 -20.69
CA GLY A 94 23.83 -7.94 -22.00
C GLY A 94 22.95 -8.46 -23.14
N GLU A 95 23.34 -8.19 -24.39
CA GLU A 95 22.57 -8.59 -25.59
C GLU A 95 22.37 -10.11 -25.70
N ALA A 96 23.29 -10.91 -25.15
CA ALA A 96 23.20 -12.37 -25.12
C ALA A 96 22.35 -12.92 -23.95
N GLY A 97 21.82 -12.06 -23.07
CA GLY A 97 21.07 -12.45 -21.87
C GLY A 97 21.93 -12.75 -20.64
N ASP A 98 23.25 -12.61 -20.75
CA ASP A 98 24.17 -12.78 -19.62
C ASP A 98 24.08 -11.61 -18.62
N LEU A 99 24.25 -11.88 -17.33
CA LEU A 99 24.28 -10.85 -16.30
C LEU A 99 25.51 -9.94 -16.51
N ALA A 100 25.26 -8.70 -16.94
CA ALA A 100 26.27 -7.71 -17.27
C ALA A 100 26.57 -6.74 -16.11
N GLY A 101 25.74 -6.72 -15.07
CA GLY A 101 25.98 -5.93 -13.86
C GLY A 101 24.70 -5.54 -13.14
N PHE A 102 24.75 -4.41 -12.44
CA PHE A 102 23.63 -3.80 -11.74
C PHE A 102 23.47 -2.34 -12.16
N GLU A 103 22.23 -1.87 -12.21
CA GLU A 103 21.90 -0.48 -12.51
C GLU A 103 21.06 0.09 -11.35
N GLU A 104 21.32 1.35 -10.99
CA GLU A 104 20.59 2.05 -9.94
C GLU A 104 19.53 2.96 -10.54
N PHE A 105 18.34 2.93 -9.96
CA PHE A 105 17.22 3.78 -10.33
C PHE A 105 16.77 4.60 -9.13
N ASP A 106 16.34 5.84 -9.36
CA ASP A 106 15.72 6.66 -8.33
C ASP A 106 14.27 6.23 -8.14
N LEU A 107 13.91 5.86 -6.90
CA LEU A 107 12.56 5.37 -6.59
C LEU A 107 11.48 6.39 -6.95
N ALA A 108 11.76 7.69 -6.84
CA ALA A 108 10.75 8.72 -7.07
C ALA A 108 10.55 9.02 -8.56
N SER A 109 11.61 9.11 -9.35
CA SER A 109 11.51 9.47 -10.77
C SER A 109 11.36 8.28 -11.72
N ASP A 110 11.99 7.15 -11.42
CA ASP A 110 12.21 6.10 -12.42
C ASP A 110 11.29 4.89 -12.24
N GLU A 111 10.85 4.64 -11.01
CA GLU A 111 10.00 3.49 -10.68
C GLU A 111 8.52 3.71 -10.98
N SER A 112 7.80 2.60 -11.15
CA SER A 112 6.35 2.63 -11.35
C SER A 112 5.60 3.08 -10.10
N GLU A 113 4.37 3.58 -10.28
CA GLU A 113 3.50 3.94 -9.15
C GLU A 113 3.18 2.74 -8.24
N GLY A 114 3.08 1.54 -8.80
CA GLY A 114 2.88 0.32 -8.02
C GLY A 114 4.09 -0.02 -7.15
N THR A 115 5.30 0.08 -7.70
CA THR A 115 6.56 -0.09 -6.95
C THR A 115 6.65 0.92 -5.82
N LYS A 116 6.45 2.21 -6.13
CA LYS A 116 6.47 3.30 -5.14
C LYS A 116 5.46 3.05 -4.03
N LYS A 117 4.21 2.71 -4.38
CA LYS A 117 3.16 2.43 -3.39
C LYS A 117 3.53 1.24 -2.51
N TYR A 118 4.02 0.15 -3.08
CA TYR A 118 4.42 -1.04 -2.33
C TYR A 118 5.57 -0.74 -1.36
N PHE A 119 6.58 0.00 -1.83
CA PHE A 119 7.63 0.53 -0.96
C PHE A 119 7.05 1.40 0.16
N CYS A 120 6.19 2.37 -0.16
CA CYS A 120 5.59 3.22 0.85
C CYS A 120 4.79 2.41 1.88
N LEU A 121 4.06 1.36 1.48
CA LEU A 121 3.27 0.52 2.40
C LEU A 121 4.13 -0.41 3.26
N SER A 122 5.36 -0.71 2.86
CA SER A 122 6.24 -1.65 3.57
C SER A 122 6.41 -1.29 5.05
N ALA A 123 6.75 -0.04 5.37
CA ALA A 123 7.00 0.35 6.75
C ALA A 123 5.74 0.38 7.63
N PRO A 124 4.59 0.95 7.20
CA PRO A 124 3.36 0.84 7.98
C PRO A 124 2.93 -0.60 8.25
N PHE A 125 3.08 -1.51 7.27
CA PHE A 125 2.75 -2.92 7.43
C PHE A 125 3.65 -3.59 8.47
N ILE A 126 4.97 -3.42 8.31
CA ILE A 126 5.98 -3.96 9.25
C ILE A 126 5.77 -3.40 10.66
N ASP A 127 5.61 -2.08 10.81
CA ASP A 127 5.39 -1.46 12.13
C ASP A 127 4.13 -2.01 12.82
N THR A 128 3.07 -2.21 12.04
CA THR A 128 1.80 -2.71 12.57
C THR A 128 1.94 -4.15 13.06
N LEU A 129 2.57 -5.03 12.28
CA LEU A 129 2.86 -6.41 12.64
C LEU A 129 3.78 -6.48 13.88
N ARG A 130 4.88 -5.71 13.88
CA ARG A 130 5.83 -5.64 14.99
C ARG A 130 5.24 -5.10 16.28
N LYS A 131 4.19 -4.27 16.24
CA LYS A 131 3.61 -3.64 17.44
C LYS A 131 2.24 -4.18 17.83
N GLY A 132 1.67 -5.12 17.06
CA GLY A 132 0.32 -5.63 17.31
C GLY A 132 -0.74 -4.52 17.20
N LYS A 133 -0.59 -3.64 16.21
CA LYS A 133 -1.48 -2.50 15.97
C LYS A 133 -2.66 -2.88 15.05
N ILE A 134 -3.59 -1.95 14.91
CA ILE A 134 -4.66 -2.00 13.92
C ILE A 134 -4.29 -1.03 12.79
N LEU A 135 -4.23 -1.53 11.57
CA LEU A 135 -4.02 -0.73 10.36
C LEU A 135 -5.31 -0.68 9.57
N LEU A 136 -5.82 0.52 9.36
CA LEU A 136 -6.94 0.84 8.50
C LEU A 136 -6.39 1.34 7.17
N VAL A 137 -6.77 0.73 6.05
CA VAL A 137 -6.32 1.17 4.71
C VAL A 137 -7.53 1.34 3.80
N ASP A 138 -7.79 2.57 3.38
CA ASP A 138 -8.75 2.84 2.32
C ASP A 138 -8.12 2.52 0.96
N GLU A 139 -8.87 1.92 0.03
CA GLU A 139 -8.41 1.55 -1.32
C GLU A 139 -7.02 0.87 -1.36
N LEU A 140 -6.86 -0.22 -0.60
CA LEU A 140 -5.57 -0.91 -0.48
C LEU A 140 -5.01 -1.34 -1.85
N ASP A 141 -5.88 -1.79 -2.75
CA ASP A 141 -5.58 -2.28 -4.10
C ASP A 141 -5.22 -1.20 -5.12
N ALA A 142 -5.48 0.09 -4.83
CA ALA A 142 -5.24 1.15 -5.83
C ALA A 142 -3.80 1.10 -6.37
N SER A 143 -3.61 1.05 -7.69
CA SER A 143 -2.28 0.99 -8.33
C SER A 143 -1.40 -0.22 -7.94
N LEU A 144 -1.93 -1.23 -7.26
CA LEU A 144 -1.22 -2.49 -6.98
C LEU A 144 -1.82 -3.64 -7.79
N HIS A 145 -0.95 -4.54 -8.25
CA HIS A 145 -1.41 -5.79 -8.84
C HIS A 145 -2.11 -6.65 -7.76
N PRO A 146 -3.24 -7.34 -8.07
CA PRO A 146 -3.99 -8.15 -7.10
C PRO A 146 -3.12 -9.13 -6.31
N LEU A 147 -2.15 -9.78 -6.95
CA LEU A 147 -1.23 -10.71 -6.30
C LEU A 147 -0.37 -10.04 -5.21
N LEU A 148 0.05 -8.80 -5.41
CA LEU A 148 0.84 -8.05 -4.43
C LEU A 148 -0.02 -7.66 -3.23
N THR A 149 -1.26 -7.24 -3.48
CA THR A 149 -2.24 -6.95 -2.43
C THR A 149 -2.52 -8.20 -1.59
N MET A 150 -2.73 -9.36 -2.23
CA MET A 150 -2.91 -10.64 -1.53
C MET A 150 -1.67 -11.05 -0.72
N ALA A 151 -0.46 -10.81 -1.24
CA ALA A 151 0.78 -11.08 -0.52
C ALA A 151 0.86 -10.22 0.77
N LEU A 152 0.57 -8.91 0.68
CA LEU A 152 0.51 -8.01 1.83
C LEU A 152 -0.53 -8.46 2.87
N ILE A 153 -1.73 -8.85 2.43
CA ILE A 153 -2.79 -9.36 3.32
C ILE A 153 -2.34 -10.66 4.00
N SER A 154 -1.65 -11.55 3.27
CA SER A 154 -1.20 -12.84 3.79
C SER A 154 -0.25 -12.71 4.98
N LEU A 155 0.51 -11.61 5.08
CA LEU A 155 1.36 -11.31 6.22
C LEU A 155 0.58 -11.25 7.53
N PHE A 156 -0.64 -10.70 7.51
CA PHE A 156 -1.51 -10.62 8.68
C PHE A 156 -2.18 -11.95 9.02
N ASN A 157 -2.38 -12.81 8.03
CA ASN A 157 -2.98 -14.14 8.21
C ASN A 157 -1.96 -15.23 8.57
N ASN A 158 -0.67 -14.96 8.46
CA ASN A 158 0.39 -15.91 8.79
C ASN A 158 0.76 -15.82 10.28
N PRO A 159 0.54 -16.87 11.10
CA PRO A 159 0.85 -16.85 12.53
C PRO A 159 2.36 -16.81 12.85
N GLU A 160 3.23 -17.22 11.93
CA GLU A 160 4.69 -17.13 12.08
C GLU A 160 5.18 -15.69 11.90
N ILE A 161 4.45 -14.88 11.13
CA ILE A 161 4.76 -13.47 10.87
C ILE A 161 4.00 -12.57 11.85
N ASN A 162 2.67 -12.72 11.93
CA ASN A 162 1.79 -11.95 12.79
C ASN A 162 1.74 -12.51 14.22
N THR A 163 2.89 -12.53 14.90
CA THR A 163 3.04 -13.08 16.26
C THR A 163 2.40 -12.23 17.36
N ARG A 164 1.96 -11.00 17.03
CA ARG A 164 1.42 -10.02 17.99
C ARG A 164 -0.05 -9.68 17.75
N ASN A 165 -0.78 -10.47 16.95
CA ASN A 165 -2.20 -10.28 16.65
C ASN A 165 -2.52 -8.88 16.11
N ALA A 166 -1.66 -8.36 15.24
CA ALA A 166 -1.95 -7.17 14.46
C ALA A 166 -3.18 -7.39 13.57
N GLN A 167 -3.92 -6.32 13.29
CA GLN A 167 -5.13 -6.38 12.48
C GLN A 167 -5.02 -5.44 11.28
N LEU A 168 -5.45 -5.93 10.13
CA LEU A 168 -5.62 -5.14 8.92
C LEU A 168 -7.12 -5.07 8.62
N ILE A 169 -7.65 -3.86 8.51
CA ILE A 169 -9.01 -3.59 8.04
C ILE A 169 -8.84 -2.69 6.82
N PHE A 170 -9.43 -3.07 5.70
CA PHE A 170 -9.26 -2.31 4.48
C PHE A 170 -10.51 -2.30 3.63
N VAL A 171 -10.60 -1.32 2.74
CA VAL A 171 -11.62 -1.23 1.70
C VAL A 171 -10.94 -1.46 0.35
N SER A 172 -11.66 -2.11 -0.57
CA SER A 172 -11.15 -2.43 -1.89
C SER A 172 -12.27 -2.56 -2.91
N HIS A 173 -11.93 -2.30 -4.18
CA HIS A 173 -12.80 -2.54 -5.33
C HIS A 173 -12.39 -3.80 -6.12
N ASP A 174 -11.23 -4.39 -5.82
CA ASP A 174 -10.72 -5.59 -6.48
C ASP A 174 -11.49 -6.85 -6.05
N THR A 175 -12.29 -7.39 -6.99
CA THR A 175 -13.07 -8.60 -6.77
C THR A 175 -12.23 -9.85 -6.63
N ASN A 176 -10.98 -9.85 -7.09
CA ASN A 176 -10.06 -10.99 -6.94
C ASN A 176 -9.75 -11.28 -5.45
N LEU A 177 -9.91 -10.28 -4.57
CA LEU A 177 -9.74 -10.43 -3.13
C LEU A 177 -10.89 -11.22 -2.47
N LEU A 178 -12.03 -11.41 -3.15
CA LEU A 178 -13.13 -12.26 -2.68
C LEU A 178 -12.78 -13.75 -2.82
N ASN A 179 -11.82 -14.19 -1.99
CA ASN A 179 -11.24 -15.51 -2.03
C ASN A 179 -11.27 -16.18 -0.66
N GLN A 180 -11.95 -17.31 -0.55
CA GLN A 180 -12.09 -18.07 0.71
C GLN A 180 -10.80 -18.74 1.18
N LYS A 181 -9.76 -18.78 0.34
CA LYS A 181 -8.41 -19.20 0.76
C LYS A 181 -7.67 -18.10 1.51
N LEU A 182 -8.02 -16.84 1.24
CA LEU A 182 -7.41 -15.68 1.88
C LEU A 182 -8.22 -15.21 3.10
N PHE A 183 -9.54 -15.32 3.04
CA PHE A 183 -10.43 -14.85 4.09
C PHE A 183 -11.42 -15.92 4.53
N HIS A 184 -11.62 -16.02 5.85
CA HIS A 184 -12.83 -16.64 6.37
C HIS A 184 -14.04 -15.77 6.04
N LYS A 185 -15.21 -16.38 5.81
CA LYS A 185 -16.44 -15.65 5.44
C LYS A 185 -16.84 -14.54 6.43
N SER A 186 -16.47 -14.64 7.71
CA SER A 186 -16.73 -13.60 8.72
C SER A 186 -15.87 -12.34 8.56
N GLN A 187 -14.80 -12.42 7.77
CA GLN A 187 -13.90 -11.31 7.48
C GLN A 187 -14.34 -10.52 6.23
N ILE A 188 -15.37 -10.99 5.51
CA ILE A 188 -15.86 -10.36 4.30
C ILE A 188 -17.15 -9.61 4.60
N TRP A 189 -17.15 -8.32 4.26
CA TRP A 189 -18.25 -7.40 4.44
C TRP A 189 -18.47 -6.61 3.15
N PHE A 190 -19.73 -6.32 2.84
CA PHE A 190 -20.13 -5.60 1.64
C PHE A 190 -20.80 -4.30 2.03
N THR A 191 -20.61 -3.28 1.21
CA THR A 191 -21.32 -2.00 1.34
C THR A 191 -22.19 -1.78 0.11
N GLU A 192 -23.45 -1.42 0.32
CA GLU A 192 -24.38 -1.08 -0.76
C GLU A 192 -25.09 0.24 -0.46
N LYS A 193 -25.41 1.00 -1.51
CA LYS A 193 -26.20 2.23 -1.38
C LYS A 193 -27.63 1.96 -1.77
N ASP A 194 -28.57 2.42 -0.94
CA ASP A 194 -29.98 2.43 -1.29
C ASP A 194 -30.30 3.54 -2.31
N ARG A 195 -31.55 3.55 -2.78
CA ARG A 195 -32.06 4.58 -3.71
C ARG A 195 -32.08 6.01 -3.15
N PHE A 196 -31.92 6.17 -1.84
CA PHE A 196 -31.87 7.46 -1.15
C PHE A 196 -30.43 7.90 -0.86
N GLY A 197 -29.43 7.09 -1.23
CA GLY A 197 -28.02 7.37 -1.01
C GLY A 197 -27.48 6.92 0.35
N SER A 198 -28.29 6.21 1.16
CA SER A 198 -27.86 5.64 2.44
C SER A 198 -26.98 4.42 2.22
N THR A 199 -25.86 4.32 2.94
CA THR A 199 -24.99 3.13 2.87
C THR A 199 -25.42 2.09 3.90
N HIS A 200 -25.64 0.87 3.44
CA HIS A 200 -25.84 -0.32 4.26
C HIS A 200 -24.59 -1.19 4.24
N LEU A 201 -24.22 -1.72 5.40
CA LEU A 201 -23.08 -2.61 5.60
C LEU A 201 -23.61 -3.96 6.09
N HIS A 202 -23.28 -5.04 5.39
CA HIS A 202 -23.70 -6.41 5.74
C HIS A 202 -22.57 -7.42 5.54
N SER A 203 -22.64 -8.56 6.22
CA SER A 203 -21.56 -9.55 6.20
C SER A 203 -21.89 -10.73 5.29
N LEU A 204 -20.87 -11.37 4.73
CA LEU A 204 -21.05 -12.62 3.99
C LEU A 204 -21.63 -13.74 4.87
N VAL A 205 -21.48 -13.68 6.21
CA VAL A 205 -22.07 -14.69 7.12
C VAL A 205 -23.59 -14.65 7.18
N ASP A 206 -24.20 -13.54 6.79
CA ASP A 206 -25.66 -13.39 6.79
C ASP A 206 -26.33 -14.27 5.70
N TYR A 207 -25.53 -14.78 4.76
CA TYR A 207 -25.97 -15.69 3.70
C TYR A 207 -25.84 -17.15 4.13
N LYS A 208 -26.98 -17.84 4.27
CA LYS A 208 -27.06 -19.22 4.78
C LYS A 208 -26.40 -20.28 3.87
N ASN A 209 -26.32 -20.04 2.56
CA ASN A 209 -25.92 -21.04 1.56
C ASN A 209 -24.55 -20.75 0.92
N VAL A 210 -23.60 -20.20 1.68
CA VAL A 210 -22.21 -19.98 1.22
C VAL A 210 -21.34 -21.14 1.69
N ARG A 211 -20.90 -21.97 0.75
CA ARG A 211 -20.01 -23.11 1.02
C ARG A 211 -18.55 -22.67 0.92
N ALA A 212 -17.66 -23.35 1.65
CA ALA A 212 -16.21 -23.08 1.61
C ALA A 212 -15.60 -23.24 0.20
N THR A 213 -16.23 -24.03 -0.66
CA THR A 213 -15.80 -24.29 -2.05
C THR A 213 -16.40 -23.32 -3.07
N ASP A 214 -17.26 -22.40 -2.64
CA ASP A 214 -17.92 -21.47 -3.55
C ASP A 214 -16.92 -20.44 -4.10
N ASN A 215 -17.01 -20.16 -5.40
CA ASN A 215 -16.32 -19.04 -6.01
C ASN A 215 -17.07 -17.74 -5.66
N LEU A 216 -16.58 -17.03 -4.64
CA LEU A 216 -17.23 -15.82 -4.12
C LEU A 216 -17.20 -14.68 -5.13
N GLU A 217 -16.09 -14.47 -5.82
CA GLU A 217 -15.98 -13.46 -6.88
C GLU A 217 -17.07 -13.65 -7.95
N LYS A 218 -17.19 -14.87 -8.49
CA LYS A 218 -18.21 -15.16 -9.51
C LYS A 218 -19.62 -14.88 -8.99
N HIS A 219 -19.93 -15.30 -7.77
CA HIS A 219 -21.23 -15.04 -7.15
C HIS A 219 -21.48 -13.55 -6.91
N TYR A 220 -20.46 -12.79 -6.51
CA TYR A 220 -20.53 -11.35 -6.33
C TYR A 220 -20.83 -10.63 -7.65
N ILE A 221 -20.10 -10.95 -8.73
CA ILE A 221 -20.32 -10.37 -10.06
C ILE A 221 -21.74 -10.68 -10.59
N GLN A 222 -22.29 -11.84 -10.22
CA GLN A 222 -23.67 -12.23 -10.54
C GLN A 222 -24.73 -11.53 -9.66
N GLY A 223 -24.33 -10.69 -8.71
CA GLY A 223 -25.21 -9.93 -7.83
C GLY A 223 -25.76 -10.72 -6.64
N LYS A 224 -25.25 -11.93 -6.36
CA LYS A 224 -25.77 -12.80 -5.28
C LYS A 224 -25.64 -12.17 -3.89
N TYR A 225 -24.67 -11.28 -3.71
CA TYR A 225 -24.37 -10.63 -2.42
C TYR A 225 -24.74 -9.14 -2.38
N GLY A 226 -25.50 -8.64 -3.37
CA GLY A 226 -25.75 -7.21 -3.49
C GLY A 226 -24.48 -6.42 -3.80
N ALA A 227 -24.41 -5.17 -3.35
CA ALA A 227 -23.22 -4.30 -3.46
C ALA A 227 -22.63 -4.11 -4.88
N ILE A 228 -23.38 -4.48 -5.92
CA ILE A 228 -23.00 -4.25 -7.32
C ILE A 228 -23.60 -2.93 -7.83
N PRO A 229 -22.88 -2.17 -8.68
CA PRO A 229 -23.40 -0.92 -9.23
C PRO A 229 -24.54 -1.18 -10.22
N TYR A 230 -25.64 -0.43 -10.07
CA TYR A 230 -26.73 -0.40 -11.07
C TYR A 230 -26.33 0.51 -12.23
N LEU A 231 -25.82 -0.08 -13.30
CA LEU A 231 -25.50 0.65 -14.52
C LEU A 231 -26.77 0.93 -15.31
N GLY A 232 -27.16 2.20 -15.43
CA GLY A 232 -28.19 2.64 -16.37
C GLY A 232 -27.71 2.52 -17.82
N ARG A 233 -28.65 2.43 -18.78
CA ARG A 233 -28.29 2.61 -20.19
C ARG A 233 -27.87 4.06 -20.41
N PHE A 234 -26.71 4.24 -21.03
CA PHE A 234 -26.37 5.54 -21.61
C PHE A 234 -27.47 5.91 -22.62
N PRO A 235 -28.16 7.06 -22.48
CA PRO A 235 -29.19 7.43 -23.42
C PRO A 235 -28.56 7.67 -24.79
N GLY A 236 -28.78 6.73 -25.72
CA GLY A 236 -28.50 6.96 -27.12
C GLY A 236 -29.38 8.11 -27.60
N GLY A 237 -28.76 9.13 -28.21
CA GLY A 237 -29.49 10.12 -28.99
C GLY A 237 -30.37 9.43 -30.02
N LYS A 238 -31.53 10.05 -30.29
CA LYS A 238 -32.57 9.57 -31.22
C LYS A 238 -32.01 8.99 -32.52
#